data_AF-A0A936Q0L7-F1
#
_entry.id   AF-A0A936Q0L7-F1
#
_cell.length_a   1.000
_cell.length_b   1.000
_cell.length_c   1.000
_cell.angle_alpha   90.00
_cell.angle_beta   90.00
_cell.angle_gamma   90.00
#
_symmetry.space_group_name_H-M   'P 1'
#
loop_
_entity.id
_entity.type
_entity.pdbx_description
1 polymer ?
#
loop_
_entity_poly.entity_id
_entity_poly.type
_entity_poly.pdbx_seq_one_letter_code
_entity_poly.pdbx_strand_id
1 'polypeptide(L)'
;MSSAITHQADLKNRPDDGLLLATTPTLPGYRVVRVIGLVRGNTIRTRHVGNDIVAALRNLVGGEIPEYTKLMGESREQALDRMRAEALARGANAILSVQFTTAMVMAGAAEMLAYGTAVVVEPE
;
A
#
# COMPACT_ATOMS: atom_id res chain seq x y z
N MET A 1 -34.54 2.45 -9.29
CA MET A 1 -33.97 1.40 -8.41
C MET A 1 -32.97 0.46 -9.11
N SER A 2 -32.68 0.61 -10.42
CA SER A 2 -31.83 -0.35 -11.17
C SER A 2 -30.32 0.00 -11.24
N SER A 3 -29.87 1.23 -10.96
CA SER A 3 -28.46 1.62 -11.15
C SER A 3 -27.56 1.37 -9.92
N ALA A 4 -28.13 1.35 -8.71
CA ALA A 4 -27.39 1.12 -7.46
C ALA A 4 -26.88 -0.33 -7.32
N ILE A 5 -27.62 -1.30 -7.88
CA ILE A 5 -27.24 -2.73 -7.84
C ILE A 5 -26.03 -3.00 -8.76
N THR A 6 -25.97 -2.33 -9.92
CA THR A 6 -24.91 -2.55 -10.92
C THR A 6 -23.53 -2.12 -10.43
N HIS A 7 -23.45 -1.01 -9.69
CA HIS A 7 -22.16 -0.46 -9.28
C HIS A 7 -21.62 -1.06 -7.96
N GLN A 8 -22.50 -1.52 -7.06
CA GLN A 8 -22.07 -2.21 -5.84
C GLN A 8 -21.56 -3.63 -6.13
N ALA A 9 -22.03 -4.24 -7.22
CA ALA A 9 -21.46 -5.46 -7.79
C ALA A 9 -20.07 -5.21 -8.41
N ASP A 10 -19.83 -4.01 -8.96
CA ASP A 10 -18.57 -3.65 -9.63
C ASP A 10 -17.39 -3.55 -8.65
N LEU A 11 -17.62 -3.11 -7.40
CA LEU A 11 -16.59 -3.16 -6.36
C LEU A 11 -16.27 -4.61 -5.97
N LYS A 12 -17.28 -5.45 -5.73
CA LYS A 12 -17.08 -6.85 -5.29
C LYS A 12 -16.37 -7.74 -6.32
N ASN A 13 -16.39 -7.36 -7.60
CA ASN A 13 -15.79 -8.13 -8.70
C ASN A 13 -14.41 -7.59 -9.15
N ARG A 14 -13.82 -6.64 -8.43
CA ARG A 14 -12.47 -6.14 -8.74
C ARG A 14 -11.39 -7.12 -8.28
N PRO A 15 -10.26 -7.20 -9.01
CA PRO A 15 -9.15 -8.10 -8.69
C PRO A 15 -8.50 -7.82 -7.32
N ASP A 16 -8.72 -6.64 -6.72
CA ASP A 16 -8.15 -6.22 -5.42
C ASP A 16 -9.04 -6.56 -4.21
N ASP A 17 -9.68 -7.74 -4.18
CA ASP A 17 -10.63 -8.15 -3.12
C ASP A 17 -11.79 -7.14 -2.88
N GLY A 18 -12.09 -6.34 -3.90
CA GLY A 18 -13.06 -5.25 -3.84
C GLY A 18 -12.70 -4.05 -2.97
N LEU A 19 -11.42 -3.90 -2.62
CA LEU A 19 -10.89 -2.74 -1.89
C LEU A 19 -10.23 -1.76 -2.86
N LEU A 20 -10.79 -0.55 -2.99
CA LEU A 20 -10.18 0.53 -3.77
C LEU A 20 -9.05 1.21 -3.01
N LEU A 21 -7.93 1.49 -3.66
CA LEU A 21 -6.85 2.32 -3.10
C LEU A 21 -6.64 3.55 -3.97
N ALA A 22 -6.58 4.72 -3.35
CA ALA A 22 -6.27 5.97 -4.03
C ALA A 22 -5.27 6.80 -3.23
N THR A 23 -4.35 7.44 -3.94
CA THR A 23 -3.46 8.46 -3.39
C THR A 23 -4.16 9.81 -3.26
N THR A 24 -5.28 10.00 -3.96
CA THR A 24 -6.14 11.18 -3.84
C THR A 24 -7.00 11.14 -2.57
N PRO A 25 -7.40 12.30 -2.03
CA PRO A 25 -8.30 12.38 -0.88
C PRO A 25 -9.76 12.09 -1.23
N THR A 26 -10.10 11.98 -2.52
CA THR A 26 -11.45 11.73 -3.04
C THR A 26 -11.41 10.69 -4.15
N LEU A 27 -12.56 10.07 -4.42
CA LEU A 27 -12.76 9.11 -5.52
C LEU A 27 -13.87 9.64 -6.44
N PRO A 28 -13.55 10.19 -7.62
CA PRO A 28 -14.57 10.65 -8.57
C PRO A 28 -15.59 9.57 -8.91
N GLY A 29 -16.88 9.91 -8.91
CA GLY A 29 -17.99 8.98 -9.13
C GLY A 29 -18.39 8.14 -7.90
N TYR A 30 -17.76 8.39 -6.75
CA TYR A 30 -18.10 7.77 -5.48
C TYR A 30 -18.22 8.80 -4.37
N ARG A 31 -19.20 8.61 -3.48
CA ARG A 31 -19.36 9.37 -2.23
C ARG A 31 -18.92 8.53 -1.03
N VAL A 32 -18.21 9.14 -0.09
CA VAL A 32 -17.88 8.52 1.21
C VAL A 32 -19.13 8.52 2.08
N VAL A 33 -19.56 7.33 2.52
CA VAL A 33 -20.72 7.16 3.40
C VAL A 33 -20.33 6.86 4.85
N ARG A 34 -19.10 6.41 5.09
CA ARG A 34 -18.56 6.19 6.44
C ARG A 34 -17.05 6.32 6.45
N VAL A 35 -16.50 7.08 7.39
CA VAL A 35 -15.06 7.12 7.66
C VAL A 35 -14.75 6.12 8.77
N ILE A 36 -13.84 5.18 8.49
CA ILE A 36 -13.36 4.20 9.47
C ILE A 36 -12.13 4.73 10.20
N GLY A 37 -11.29 5.51 9.51
CA GLY A 37 -10.12 6.18 10.06
C GLY A 37 -8.80 5.60 9.58
N LEU A 38 -7.71 5.94 10.26
CA LEU A 38 -6.36 5.51 9.90
C LEU A 38 -6.24 3.99 9.84
N VAL A 39 -5.65 3.48 8.76
CA VAL A 39 -5.16 2.10 8.63
C VAL A 39 -3.70 2.12 8.17
N ARG A 40 -2.94 1.09 8.53
CA ARG A 40 -1.50 1.04 8.26
C ARG A 40 -0.96 -0.38 8.12
N GLY A 41 0.16 -0.50 7.42
CA GLY A 41 0.96 -1.71 7.37
C GLY A 41 2.42 -1.36 7.33
N ASN A 42 3.21 -1.90 8.25
CA ASN A 42 4.66 -1.71 8.27
C ASN A 42 5.37 -3.05 8.01
N THR A 43 6.59 -3.00 7.49
CA THR A 43 7.50 -4.14 7.45
C THR A 43 8.94 -3.68 7.53
N ILE A 44 9.79 -4.55 8.07
CA ILE A 44 11.25 -4.42 8.04
C ILE A 44 11.76 -5.73 7.45
N ARG A 45 12.39 -5.65 6.28
CA ARG A 45 12.98 -6.81 5.61
C ARG A 45 14.47 -6.63 5.52
N THR A 46 15.18 -7.68 5.88
CA THR A 46 16.62 -7.81 5.68
C THR A 46 16.86 -8.81 4.56
N ARG A 47 17.88 -8.56 3.76
CA ARG A 47 18.56 -9.64 3.02
C ARG A 47 19.83 -10.00 3.79
N HIS A 48 20.47 -11.11 3.46
CA HIS A 48 21.89 -11.24 3.79
C HIS A 48 22.59 -10.08 3.08
N VAL A 49 22.87 -9.01 3.81
CA VAL A 49 23.64 -7.87 3.34
C VAL A 49 25.08 -8.35 3.33
N GLY A 50 25.42 -9.19 2.34
CA GLY A 50 26.78 -9.61 2.11
C GLY A 50 27.65 -8.39 1.78
N ASN A 51 28.97 -8.61 1.78
CA ASN A 51 29.93 -7.57 1.39
C ASN A 51 29.63 -6.98 0.00
N ASP A 52 28.92 -7.71 -0.86
CA ASP A 52 28.64 -7.35 -2.25
C ASP A 52 27.69 -6.15 -2.39
N ILE A 53 26.61 -6.05 -1.60
CA ILE A 53 25.68 -4.90 -1.66
C ILE A 53 26.36 -3.64 -1.11
N VAL A 54 27.14 -3.79 -0.04
CA VAL A 54 27.89 -2.68 0.57
C VAL A 54 29.02 -2.21 -0.36
N ALA A 55 29.70 -3.14 -1.04
CA ALA A 55 30.71 -2.82 -2.05
C ALA A 55 30.10 -2.17 -3.30
N ALA A 56 28.93 -2.63 -3.75
CA ALA A 56 28.18 -2.02 -4.84
C ALA A 56 27.81 -0.57 -4.50
N LEU A 57 27.28 -0.29 -3.30
CA LEU A 57 26.99 1.07 -2.83
C LEU A 57 28.21 1.99 -2.84
N ARG A 58 29.39 1.48 -2.48
CA ARG A 58 30.64 2.28 -2.45
C ARG A 58 31.16 2.65 -3.84
N ASN A 59 30.86 1.85 -4.86
CA ASN A 59 31.30 2.06 -6.23
C ASN A 59 30.21 2.64 -7.15
N LEU A 60 29.01 2.89 -6.63
CA LEU A 60 27.86 3.29 -7.44
C LEU A 60 27.87 4.80 -7.72
N VAL A 61 28.17 5.17 -8.95
CA VAL A 61 27.87 6.51 -9.48
C VAL A 61 26.53 6.45 -10.20
N GLY A 62 25.46 6.79 -9.50
CA GLY A 62 24.13 7.12 -10.09
C GLY A 62 23.29 5.98 -10.65
N GLY A 63 23.66 4.70 -10.42
CA GLY A 63 22.92 3.53 -10.91
C GLY A 63 21.89 2.95 -9.93
N GLU A 64 21.16 1.93 -10.38
CA GLU A 64 20.26 1.11 -9.55
C GLU A 64 21.03 -0.06 -8.92
N ILE A 65 20.64 -0.48 -7.71
CA ILE A 65 21.12 -1.73 -7.08
C ILE A 65 20.00 -2.76 -7.16
N PRO A 66 20.03 -3.71 -8.11
CA PRO A 66 18.90 -4.60 -8.40
C PRO A 66 18.40 -5.38 -7.17
N GLU A 67 19.30 -5.89 -6.34
CA GLU A 67 18.95 -6.65 -5.14
C GLU A 67 18.25 -5.78 -4.09
N TYR A 68 18.67 -4.53 -3.96
CA TYR A 68 18.06 -3.58 -3.04
C TYR A 68 16.72 -3.05 -3.59
N THR A 69 16.61 -2.80 -4.90
CA THR A 69 15.32 -2.48 -5.52
C THR A 69 14.32 -3.62 -5.33
N LYS A 70 14.74 -4.86 -5.54
CA LYS A 70 13.91 -6.04 -5.28
C LYS A 70 13.47 -6.11 -3.82
N LEU A 71 14.38 -5.85 -2.88
CA LEU A 71 14.06 -5.81 -1.45
C LEU A 71 13.02 -4.72 -1.12
N MET A 72 13.16 -3.53 -1.70
CA MET A 72 12.21 -2.43 -1.52
C MET A 72 10.85 -2.75 -2.14
N GLY A 73 10.82 -3.42 -3.29
CA GLY A 73 9.58 -3.93 -3.91
C GLY A 73 8.86 -4.94 -3.02
N GLU A 74 9.56 -5.97 -2.57
CA GLU A 74 9.02 -7.00 -1.66
C GLU A 74 8.55 -6.43 -0.31
N SER A 75 9.17 -5.34 0.15
CA SER A 75 8.77 -4.62 1.37
C SER A 75 7.52 -3.77 1.15
N ARG A 76 7.38 -3.15 -0.03
CA ARG A 76 6.20 -2.38 -0.43
C ARG A 76 4.95 -3.24 -0.49
N GLU A 77 5.02 -4.37 -1.19
CA GLU A 77 3.87 -5.27 -1.31
C GLU A 77 3.43 -5.78 0.06
N GLN A 78 4.37 -6.19 0.92
CA GLN A 78 4.02 -6.65 2.27
C GLN A 78 3.41 -5.55 3.15
N ALA A 79 3.89 -4.31 3.05
CA ALA A 79 3.30 -3.17 3.76
C ALA A 79 1.87 -2.88 3.27
N LEU A 80 1.67 -2.93 1.94
CA LEU A 80 0.34 -2.80 1.33
C LEU A 80 -0.61 -3.90 1.80
N ASP A 81 -0.19 -5.17 1.73
CA ASP A 81 -1.02 -6.31 2.14
C ASP A 81 -1.50 -6.18 3.58
N ARG A 82 -0.61 -5.77 4.49
CA ARG A 82 -0.96 -5.54 5.91
C ARG A 82 -1.97 -4.40 6.08
N MET A 83 -1.78 -3.28 5.35
CA MET A 83 -2.72 -2.16 5.37
C MET A 83 -4.09 -2.55 4.79
N ARG A 84 -4.11 -3.30 3.68
CA ARG A 84 -5.33 -3.84 3.06
C ARG A 84 -6.06 -4.76 4.04
N ALA A 85 -5.34 -5.68 4.67
CA ALA A 85 -5.90 -6.60 5.66
C ALA A 85 -6.53 -5.85 6.85
N GLU A 86 -5.88 -4.81 7.38
CA GLU A 86 -6.45 -3.98 8.44
C GLU A 86 -7.75 -3.28 7.98
N ALA A 87 -7.76 -2.73 6.77
CA ALA A 87 -8.94 -2.05 6.22
C ALA A 87 -10.12 -3.02 6.01
N LEU A 88 -9.86 -4.19 5.43
CA LEU A 88 -10.86 -5.24 5.21
C LEU A 88 -11.43 -5.76 6.54
N ALA A 89 -10.57 -6.01 7.53
CA ALA A 89 -10.99 -6.47 8.86
C ALA A 89 -11.92 -5.46 9.57
N ARG A 90 -11.84 -4.17 9.20
CA ARG A 90 -12.68 -3.08 9.73
C ARG A 90 -13.88 -2.75 8.84
N GLY A 91 -14.11 -3.54 7.79
CA GLY A 91 -15.24 -3.42 6.87
C GLY A 91 -15.14 -2.22 5.92
N ALA A 92 -13.93 -1.83 5.54
CA ALA A 92 -13.69 -0.82 4.50
C ALA A 92 -13.86 -1.44 3.10
N ASN A 93 -14.26 -0.61 2.14
CA ASN A 93 -14.21 -0.95 0.70
C ASN A 93 -13.35 0.06 -0.10
N ALA A 94 -12.77 1.06 0.57
CA ALA A 94 -11.73 1.89 0.00
C ALA A 94 -10.73 2.42 1.05
N ILE A 95 -9.54 2.78 0.60
CA ILE A 95 -8.51 3.53 1.35
C ILE A 95 -8.13 4.76 0.52
N LEU A 96 -8.31 5.94 1.10
CA LEU A 96 -7.97 7.23 0.49
C LEU A 96 -6.67 7.78 1.05
N SER A 97 -6.05 8.70 0.30
CA SER A 97 -4.79 9.34 0.68
C SER A 97 -3.70 8.34 1.09
N VAL A 98 -3.57 7.24 0.33
CA VAL A 98 -2.53 6.24 0.54
C VAL A 98 -1.16 6.90 0.38
N GLN A 99 -0.30 6.69 1.38
CA GLN A 99 1.06 7.20 1.42
C GLN A 99 2.03 6.08 1.82
N PHE A 100 3.25 6.18 1.31
CA PHE A 100 4.36 5.35 1.72
C PHE A 100 5.40 6.18 2.44
N THR A 101 6.01 5.59 3.46
CA THR A 101 7.15 6.17 4.17
C THR A 101 8.18 5.08 4.38
N THR A 102 9.44 5.45 4.23
CA THR A 102 10.58 4.58 4.51
C THR A 102 11.46 5.26 5.54
N ALA A 103 12.14 4.47 6.36
CA ALA A 103 13.16 4.93 7.28
C ALA A 103 14.36 3.99 7.23
N MET A 104 15.55 4.50 7.53
CA MET A 104 16.75 3.69 7.64
C MET A 104 17.00 3.38 9.11
N VAL A 105 16.44 2.26 9.60
CA VAL A 105 16.64 1.79 10.98
C VAL A 105 17.88 0.93 11.15
N MET A 106 18.34 0.26 10.09
CA MET A 106 19.52 -0.61 10.11
C MET A 106 20.17 -0.64 8.73
N ALA A 107 21.50 -0.76 8.70
CA ALA A 107 22.25 -0.90 7.45
C ALA A 107 21.78 -2.12 6.65
N GLY A 108 21.40 -1.88 5.39
CA GLY A 108 20.94 -2.91 4.46
C GLY A 108 19.60 -3.57 4.83
N ALA A 109 18.82 -2.97 5.72
CA ALA A 109 17.41 -3.28 5.88
C ALA A 109 16.56 -2.32 5.04
N ALA A 110 15.46 -2.84 4.51
CA ALA A 110 14.39 -2.02 3.94
C ALA A 110 13.24 -1.95 4.95
N GLU A 111 12.97 -0.75 5.45
CA GLU A 111 11.74 -0.46 6.18
C GLU A 111 10.73 0.25 5.28
N MET A 112 9.49 -0.20 5.35
CA MET A 112 8.39 0.37 4.59
C MET A 112 7.13 0.43 5.46
N LEU A 113 6.53 1.61 5.52
CA LEU A 113 5.23 1.90 6.09
C LEU A 113 4.30 2.34 4.97
N ALA A 114 3.16 1.68 4.83
CA ALA A 114 2.01 2.15 4.05
C ALA A 114 0.91 2.60 5.03
N TYR A 115 0.26 3.73 4.76
CA TYR A 115 -0.87 4.20 5.56
C TYR A 115 -1.85 5.02 4.73
N GLY A 116 -3.09 5.14 5.22
CA GLY A 116 -4.14 5.95 4.60
C GLY A 116 -5.41 5.97 5.44
N THR A 117 -6.49 6.52 4.88
CA THR A 117 -7.80 6.60 5.54
C THR A 117 -8.73 5.54 4.98
N ALA A 118 -9.08 4.53 5.79
CA ALA A 118 -10.09 3.56 5.45
C ALA A 118 -11.49 4.20 5.48
N VAL A 119 -12.28 3.91 4.46
CA VAL A 119 -13.64 4.43 4.29
C VAL A 119 -14.57 3.38 3.70
N VAL A 120 -15.87 3.63 3.82
CA VAL A 120 -16.89 3.00 2.98
C VAL A 120 -17.36 4.04 1.96
N VAL A 121 -17.29 3.68 0.68
CA VAL A 121 -17.82 4.47 -0.42
C VAL A 121 -19.00 3.78 -1.09
N GLU A 122 -19.86 4.59 -1.67
CA GLU A 122 -20.92 4.18 -2.58
C GLU A 122 -20.83 4.99 -3.86
N PRO A 123 -21.27 4.44 -5.00
CA PRO A 123 -21.46 5.19 -6.24
C PRO A 123 -22.34 6.43 -6.01
N GLU A 124 -22.03 7.53 -6.71
CA GLU A 124 -22.88 8.72 -6.75
C GLU A 124 -24.21 8.50 -7.50
#